data_AF-A0A531AGZ1-F1
#
_entry.id   AF-A0A531AGZ1-F1
#
_cell.length_a   1.000
_cell.length_b   1.000
_cell.length_c   1.000
_cell.angle_alpha   90.00
_cell.angle_beta   90.00
_cell.angle_gamma   90.00
#
_symmetry.space_group_name_H-M   'P 1'
#
loop_
_entity.id
_entity.type
_entity.pdbx_description
1 polymer ?
#
loop_
_entity_poly.entity_id
_entity_poly.type
_entity_poly.pdbx_seq_one_letter_code
_entity_poly.pdbx_strand_id
1 'polypeptide(L)'
;LEGPGVPVLGMFPPPVSSRIGLELYPTDVRDENERRWLKALVWPERIDRLTKLDGALKVAAAHPPRIKGGDAVLNLSSALAEIPPYQARCVYHTIMGYQLSGDQHRRINDILLEASKTAPVWRVTVEGEVAHPNPTETFNPLKVSRYFNGERRVKTLAICDPHGLSMEWKG
;
A
#
# COMPACT_ATOMS: atom_id res chain seq x y z
N LEU A 1 4.65 10.08 -15.63
CA LEU A 1 5.86 9.48 -15.03
C LEU A 1 7.00 10.34 -15.52
N GLU A 2 7.72 10.98 -14.62
CA GLU A 2 8.73 11.98 -14.96
C GLU A 2 9.97 11.79 -14.09
N GLY A 3 11.06 12.51 -14.38
CA GLY A 3 12.30 12.49 -13.61
C GLY A 3 13.39 11.56 -14.15
N PRO A 4 14.63 11.69 -13.64
CA PRO A 4 15.80 10.98 -14.17
C PRO A 4 15.83 9.48 -13.85
N GLY A 5 15.06 9.04 -12.84
CA GLY A 5 15.06 7.65 -12.36
C GLY A 5 13.93 6.78 -12.88
N VAL A 6 13.25 7.16 -13.97
CA VAL A 6 12.11 6.40 -14.51
C VAL A 6 12.57 4.97 -14.84
N PRO A 7 11.98 3.92 -14.24
CA PRO A 7 12.41 2.56 -14.47
C PRO A 7 12.02 2.11 -15.87
N VAL A 8 12.86 1.25 -16.47
CA VAL A 8 12.47 0.51 -17.67
C VAL A 8 11.37 -0.47 -17.26
N LEU A 9 10.14 -0.20 -17.69
CA LEU A 9 9.01 -1.08 -17.44
C LEU A 9 9.01 -2.20 -18.48
N GLY A 10 8.96 -3.44 -18.01
CA GLY A 10 8.73 -4.58 -18.88
C GLY A 10 7.34 -4.53 -19.52
N MET A 11 7.16 -5.26 -20.62
CA MET A 11 5.88 -5.38 -21.32
C MET A 11 4.76 -5.94 -20.42
N PHE A 12 5.12 -6.73 -19.40
CA PHE A 12 4.20 -7.26 -18.40
C PHE A 12 4.69 -6.93 -16.99
N PRO A 13 3.77 -6.65 -16.05
CA PRO A 13 4.14 -6.55 -14.65
C PRO A 13 4.64 -7.91 -14.13
N PRO A 14 5.47 -7.94 -13.06
CA PRO A 14 5.81 -9.18 -12.38
C PRO A 14 4.54 -9.94 -11.96
N PRO A 15 4.49 -11.27 -12.09
CA PRO A 15 3.33 -12.05 -11.72
C PRO A 15 3.08 -11.96 -10.21
N VAL A 16 1.81 -11.85 -9.82
CA VAL A 16 1.38 -11.83 -8.41
C VAL A 16 0.67 -13.14 -8.11
N SER A 17 1.32 -14.03 -7.36
CA SER A 17 0.80 -15.37 -7.05
C SER A 17 -0.40 -15.34 -6.11
N SER A 18 -0.41 -14.44 -5.13
CA SER A 18 -1.52 -14.26 -4.18
C SER A 18 -1.56 -12.83 -3.64
N ARG A 19 -2.74 -12.39 -3.21
CA ARG A 19 -2.94 -11.12 -2.49
C ARG A 19 -3.86 -11.36 -1.29
N ILE A 20 -3.55 -10.69 -0.18
CA ILE A 20 -4.36 -10.69 1.04
C ILE A 20 -4.50 -9.23 1.47
N GLY A 21 -5.71 -8.68 1.43
CA GLY A 21 -6.02 -7.38 1.98
C GLY A 21 -6.19 -7.47 3.50
N LEU A 22 -5.76 -6.44 4.23
CA LEU A 22 -6.00 -6.28 5.66
C LEU A 22 -6.77 -4.98 5.85
N GLU A 23 -8.02 -5.09 6.28
CA GLU A 23 -8.93 -3.95 6.40
C GLU A 23 -9.73 -4.09 7.70
N LEU A 24 -9.92 -2.99 8.41
CA LEU A 24 -10.62 -2.99 9.69
C LEU A 24 -12.09 -3.39 9.49
N TYR A 25 -12.74 -2.82 8.48
CA TYR A 25 -14.14 -3.10 8.12
C TYR A 25 -14.27 -3.38 6.61
N PRO A 26 -14.02 -4.63 6.16
CA PRO A 26 -14.07 -4.96 4.74
C PRO A 26 -15.44 -4.67 4.14
N THR A 27 -15.46 -3.90 3.05
CA THR A 27 -16.69 -3.59 2.31
C THR A 27 -17.09 -4.77 1.39
N ASP A 28 -18.33 -5.25 1.48
CA ASP A 28 -18.92 -6.15 0.48
C ASP A 28 -19.35 -5.36 -0.75
N VAL A 29 -18.48 -5.37 -1.76
CA VAL A 29 -18.70 -4.71 -3.06
C VAL A 29 -19.88 -5.28 -3.86
N ARG A 30 -20.54 -6.36 -3.40
CA ARG A 30 -21.76 -6.90 -3.99
C ARG A 30 -23.02 -6.34 -3.33
N ASP A 31 -22.91 -5.77 -2.12
CA ASP A 31 -24.02 -5.05 -1.48
C ASP A 31 -24.17 -3.66 -2.11
N GLU A 32 -25.34 -3.38 -2.67
CA GLU A 32 -25.61 -2.09 -3.30
C GLU A 32 -25.58 -0.91 -2.34
N ASN A 33 -25.96 -1.10 -1.07
CA ASN A 33 -25.89 -0.06 -0.05
C ASN A 33 -24.45 0.31 0.26
N GLU A 34 -23.58 -0.68 0.42
CA GLU A 34 -22.17 -0.44 0.69
C GLU A 34 -21.45 0.19 -0.51
N ARG A 35 -21.82 -0.21 -1.74
CA ARG A 35 -21.36 0.48 -2.96
C ARG A 35 -21.81 1.94 -2.99
N ARG A 36 -23.07 2.22 -2.64
CA ARG A 36 -23.59 3.59 -2.54
C ARG A 36 -22.84 4.39 -1.48
N TRP A 37 -22.55 3.78 -0.33
CA TRP A 37 -21.78 4.40 0.74
C TRP A 37 -20.36 4.77 0.27
N LEU A 38 -19.63 3.85 -0.38
CA LEU A 38 -18.30 4.16 -0.93
C LEU A 38 -18.33 5.31 -1.94
N LYS A 39 -19.36 5.39 -2.78
CA LYS A 39 -19.53 6.50 -3.72
C LYS A 39 -19.79 7.82 -3.03
N ALA A 40 -20.55 7.82 -1.92
CA ALA A 40 -20.83 9.02 -1.14
C ALA A 40 -19.58 9.64 -0.49
N LEU A 41 -18.49 8.88 -0.35
CA LEU A 41 -17.19 9.37 0.13
C LEU A 41 -16.40 10.14 -0.93
N VAL A 42 -16.82 10.12 -2.18
CA VAL A 42 -16.22 10.90 -3.26
C VAL A 42 -16.94 12.24 -3.38
N TRP A 43 -16.19 13.34 -3.32
CA TRP A 43 -16.77 14.67 -3.49
C TRP A 43 -17.51 14.79 -4.85
N PRO A 44 -18.68 15.45 -4.89
CA PRO A 44 -19.53 15.50 -6.09
C PRO A 44 -18.83 16.01 -7.35
N GLU A 45 -17.86 16.92 -7.21
CA GLU A 45 -17.13 17.53 -8.32
C GLU A 45 -16.04 16.60 -8.89
N ARG A 46 -15.66 15.54 -8.17
CA ARG A 46 -14.61 14.59 -8.55
C ARG A 46 -15.15 13.45 -9.41
N ILE A 47 -15.75 13.81 -10.54
CA ILE A 47 -16.36 12.87 -11.50
C ILE A 47 -15.35 11.84 -12.03
N ASP A 48 -14.10 12.25 -12.21
CA ASP A 48 -12.98 11.38 -12.61
C ASP A 48 -12.72 10.27 -11.58
N ARG A 49 -12.75 10.61 -10.28
CA ARG A 49 -12.58 9.64 -9.20
C ARG A 49 -13.77 8.72 -9.06
N LEU A 50 -14.99 9.26 -9.20
CA LEU A 50 -16.20 8.45 -9.18
C LEU A 50 -16.18 7.41 -10.31
N THR A 51 -15.77 7.82 -11.52
CA THR A 51 -15.63 6.93 -12.68
C THR A 51 -14.59 5.83 -12.42
N LYS A 52 -13.43 6.19 -11.84
CA LYS A 52 -12.39 5.22 -11.45
C LYS A 52 -12.90 4.24 -10.39
N LEU A 53 -13.61 4.73 -9.37
CA LEU A 53 -14.23 3.89 -8.33
C LEU A 53 -15.25 2.93 -8.92
N ASP A 54 -16.09 3.38 -9.85
CA ASP A 54 -17.06 2.53 -10.55
C ASP A 54 -16.39 1.40 -11.32
N GLY A 55 -15.28 1.69 -12.01
CA GLY A 55 -14.44 0.67 -12.64
C GLY A 55 -13.87 -0.33 -11.62
N ALA A 56 -13.30 0.17 -10.52
CA ALA A 56 -12.74 -0.67 -9.47
C ALA A 56 -13.79 -1.59 -8.82
N LEU A 57 -14.99 -1.08 -8.53
CA LEU A 57 -16.10 -1.87 -7.97
C LEU A 57 -16.56 -2.98 -8.92
N LYS A 58 -16.58 -2.73 -10.24
CA LYS A 58 -16.87 -3.77 -11.24
C LYS A 58 -15.81 -4.87 -11.22
N VAL A 59 -14.53 -4.49 -11.21
CA VAL A 59 -13.41 -5.45 -11.15
C VAL A 59 -13.46 -6.27 -9.87
N ALA A 60 -13.66 -5.62 -8.72
CA ALA A 60 -13.74 -6.27 -7.42
C ALA A 60 -14.96 -7.20 -7.30
N ALA A 61 -16.11 -6.84 -7.86
CA ALA A 61 -17.28 -7.73 -7.88
C ALA A 61 -17.05 -8.96 -8.77
N ALA A 62 -16.39 -8.81 -9.92
CA ALA A 62 -16.07 -9.92 -10.81
C ALA A 62 -14.93 -10.82 -10.28
N HIS A 63 -13.97 -10.24 -9.55
CA HIS A 63 -12.82 -10.93 -8.97
C HIS A 63 -12.67 -10.53 -7.50
N PRO A 64 -13.52 -11.06 -6.59
CA PRO A 64 -13.51 -10.67 -5.19
C PRO A 64 -12.13 -10.84 -4.55
N PRO A 65 -11.52 -9.76 -4.03
CA PRO A 65 -10.24 -9.88 -3.36
C PRO A 65 -10.42 -10.63 -2.03
N ARG A 66 -9.41 -11.42 -1.66
CA ARG A 66 -9.35 -11.99 -0.32
C ARG A 66 -8.95 -10.90 0.66
N ILE A 67 -9.86 -10.51 1.56
CA ILE A 67 -9.63 -9.50 2.60
C ILE A 67 -9.88 -10.13 3.97
N LYS A 68 -8.95 -9.95 4.90
CA LYS A 68 -9.14 -10.28 6.31
C LYS A 68 -9.64 -9.04 7.04
N GLY A 69 -10.80 -9.19 7.68
CA GLY A 69 -11.37 -8.17 8.56
C GLY A 69 -10.62 -8.03 9.89
N GLY A 70 -10.63 -6.83 10.45
CA GLY A 70 -10.04 -6.51 11.75
C GLY A 70 -8.72 -5.74 11.67
N ASP A 71 -8.12 -5.47 12.82
CA ASP A 71 -6.91 -4.65 12.92
C ASP A 71 -5.78 -5.19 12.03
N ALA A 72 -5.32 -4.34 11.10
CA ALA A 72 -4.31 -4.71 10.12
C ALA A 72 -2.96 -5.06 10.76
N VAL A 73 -2.59 -4.41 11.87
CA VAL A 73 -1.33 -4.66 12.57
C VAL A 73 -1.37 -6.02 13.28
N LEU A 74 -2.49 -6.36 13.92
CA LEU A 74 -2.70 -7.68 14.54
C LEU A 74 -2.71 -8.80 13.49
N ASN A 75 -3.35 -8.56 12.34
CA ASN A 75 -3.46 -9.56 11.29
C ASN A 75 -2.18 -9.75 10.44
N LEU A 76 -1.26 -8.78 10.44
CA LEU A 76 -0.09 -8.73 9.55
C LEU A 76 0.80 -9.97 9.63
N SER A 77 1.15 -10.40 10.85
CA SER A 77 2.04 -11.55 11.03
C SER A 77 1.44 -12.84 10.46
N SER A 78 0.15 -13.08 10.73
CA SER A 78 -0.56 -14.24 10.19
C SER A 78 -0.65 -14.21 8.66
N ALA A 79 -0.88 -13.03 8.06
CA ALA A 79 -0.95 -12.89 6.62
C ALA A 79 0.41 -13.15 5.93
N LEU A 80 1.51 -12.71 6.54
CA LEU A 80 2.86 -12.99 6.03
C LEU A 80 3.21 -14.49 6.11
N ALA A 81 2.76 -15.18 7.17
CA ALA A 81 3.02 -16.59 7.37
C ALA A 81 2.34 -17.48 6.32
N GLU A 82 1.24 -17.02 5.72
CA GLU A 82 0.56 -17.73 4.63
C GLU A 82 1.30 -17.67 3.30
N ILE A 83 2.24 -16.74 3.15
CA ILE A 83 3.03 -16.61 1.92
C ILE A 83 4.26 -17.55 2.02
N PRO A 84 4.39 -18.53 1.11
CA PRO A 84 5.51 -19.45 1.13
C PRO A 84 6.87 -18.74 1.06
N PRO A 85 7.92 -19.25 1.72
CA PRO A 85 9.22 -18.58 1.81
C PRO A 85 9.94 -18.44 0.47
N TYR A 86 9.59 -19.24 -0.53
CA TYR A 86 10.13 -19.14 -1.90
C TYR A 86 9.42 -18.08 -2.77
N GLN A 87 8.36 -17.44 -2.25
CA GLN A 87 7.69 -16.32 -2.90
C GLN A 87 8.12 -15.00 -2.24
N ALA A 88 8.26 -13.94 -3.05
CA ALA A 88 8.55 -12.62 -2.52
C ALA A 88 7.37 -12.11 -1.68
N ARG A 89 7.62 -11.84 -0.39
CA ARG A 89 6.66 -11.21 0.50
C ARG A 89 6.73 -9.70 0.32
N CYS A 90 5.61 -9.07 -0.02
CA CYS A 90 5.51 -7.62 -0.18
C CYS A 90 4.32 -7.07 0.61
N VAL A 91 4.60 -6.13 1.50
CA VAL A 91 3.60 -5.34 2.21
C VAL A 91 3.50 -3.98 1.54
N TYR A 92 2.32 -3.61 1.10
CA TYR A 92 2.09 -2.35 0.40
C TYR A 92 0.97 -1.56 1.08
N HIS A 93 1.19 -0.27 1.30
CA HIS A 93 0.15 0.64 1.76
C HIS A 93 0.49 2.09 1.35
N THR A 94 -0.55 2.89 1.16
CA THR A 94 -0.43 4.30 0.79
C THR A 94 -1.46 5.13 1.54
N ILE A 95 -1.07 6.29 2.04
CA ILE A 95 -1.93 7.22 2.78
C ILE A 95 -2.73 6.48 3.87
N MET A 96 -2.09 5.53 4.55
CA MET A 96 -2.67 4.74 5.62
C MET A 96 -1.96 5.01 6.95
N GLY A 97 -0.68 5.37 6.89
CA GLY A 97 0.17 5.55 8.06
C GLY A 97 -0.33 6.62 9.03
N TYR A 98 -1.03 7.64 8.54
CA TYR A 98 -1.58 8.71 9.40
C TYR A 98 -2.69 8.21 10.35
N GLN A 99 -3.30 7.07 10.06
CA GLN A 99 -4.35 6.45 10.88
C GLN A 99 -3.79 5.62 12.03
N LEU A 100 -2.47 5.35 12.02
CA LEU A 100 -1.80 4.50 12.98
C LEU A 100 -1.13 5.32 14.09
N SER A 101 -1.18 4.80 15.31
CA SER A 101 -0.40 5.33 16.43
C SER A 101 1.10 5.07 16.25
N GLY A 102 1.94 5.81 16.99
CA GLY A 102 3.38 5.58 17.00
C GLY A 102 3.76 4.15 17.40
N ASP A 103 2.97 3.53 18.28
CA ASP A 103 3.17 2.14 18.73
C ASP A 103 2.82 1.15 17.64
N GLN A 104 1.74 1.40 16.89
CA GLN A 104 1.37 0.59 15.72
C GLN A 104 2.43 0.67 14.61
N HIS A 105 3.00 1.85 14.36
CA HIS A 105 4.13 2.01 13.44
C HIS A 105 5.35 1.19 13.84
N ARG A 106 5.72 1.22 15.13
CA ARG A 106 6.82 0.39 15.66
C ARG A 106 6.50 -1.10 15.51
N ARG A 107 5.28 -1.50 15.88
CA ARG A 107 4.85 -2.89 15.82
C ARG A 107 4.87 -3.47 14.40
N ILE A 108 4.48 -2.69 13.39
CA ILE A 108 4.62 -3.10 11.98
C ILE A 108 6.10 -3.38 11.66
N ASN A 109 7.02 -2.49 12.03
CA ASN A 109 8.44 -2.71 11.76
C ASN A 109 8.98 -3.97 12.45
N ASP A 110 8.59 -4.21 13.70
CA ASP A 110 9.00 -5.40 14.45
C ASP A 110 8.50 -6.69 13.80
N ILE A 111 7.24 -6.71 13.35
CA ILE A 111 6.66 -7.87 12.64
C ILE A 111 7.43 -8.15 11.35
N LEU A 112 7.77 -7.11 10.58
CA LEU A 112 8.51 -7.26 9.32
C LEU A 112 9.95 -7.73 9.56
N LEU A 113 10.62 -7.22 10.60
CA LEU A 113 11.95 -7.66 11.01
C LEU A 113 11.94 -9.13 11.44
N GLU A 114 10.97 -9.54 12.24
CA GLU A 114 10.84 -10.94 12.68
C GLU A 114 10.59 -11.87 11.49
N ALA A 115 9.62 -11.54 10.63
CA ALA A 115 9.32 -12.32 9.43
C ALA A 115 10.56 -12.45 8.50
N SER A 116 11.41 -11.41 8.47
CA SER A 116 12.63 -11.38 7.65
C SER A 116 13.70 -12.40 8.02
N LYS A 117 13.62 -12.99 9.22
CA LYS A 117 14.53 -14.06 9.67
C LYS A 117 14.31 -15.37 8.91
N THR A 118 13.12 -15.56 8.32
CA THR A 118 12.77 -16.79 7.57
C THR A 118 12.88 -16.62 6.06
N ALA A 119 12.55 -15.44 5.55
CA ALA A 119 12.68 -15.06 4.15
C ALA A 119 12.60 -13.53 4.00
N PRO A 120 13.20 -12.94 2.95
CA PRO A 120 13.14 -11.49 2.75
C PRO A 120 11.70 -10.96 2.70
N VAL A 121 11.48 -9.79 3.32
CA VAL A 121 10.21 -9.06 3.24
C VAL A 121 10.44 -7.69 2.63
N TRP A 122 9.60 -7.31 1.68
CA TRP A 122 9.59 -5.99 1.07
C TRP A 122 8.43 -5.19 1.65
N ARG A 123 8.65 -3.89 1.85
CA ARG A 123 7.60 -2.93 2.18
C ARG A 123 7.65 -1.78 1.18
N VAL A 124 6.55 -1.54 0.49
CA VAL A 124 6.42 -0.44 -0.47
C VAL A 124 5.40 0.56 0.09
N THR A 125 5.81 1.82 0.24
CA THR A 125 4.98 2.84 0.89
C THR A 125 4.95 4.13 0.09
N VAL A 126 3.80 4.79 0.09
CA VAL A 126 3.64 6.20 -0.29
C VAL A 126 2.86 6.86 0.85
N GLU A 127 3.55 7.50 1.77
CA GLU A 127 2.97 8.08 2.99
C GLU A 127 3.42 9.53 3.13
N GLY A 128 2.62 10.37 3.78
CA GLY A 128 2.99 11.77 4.01
C GLY A 128 4.21 11.87 4.93
N GLU A 129 5.23 12.61 4.50
CA GLU A 129 6.40 12.95 5.28
C GLU A 129 6.64 14.46 5.29
N VAL A 130 7.15 14.95 6.41
CA VAL A 130 7.52 16.34 6.61
C VAL A 130 8.95 16.56 6.12
N ALA A 131 9.19 17.62 5.34
CA ALA A 131 10.52 17.96 4.87
C ALA A 131 11.40 18.54 5.99
N HIS A 132 12.69 18.21 5.93
CA HIS A 132 13.72 18.87 6.72
C HIS A 132 14.63 19.68 5.76
N PRO A 133 14.99 20.93 6.09
CA PRO A 133 14.70 21.66 7.32
C PRO A 133 13.37 22.44 7.34
N ASN A 134 12.52 22.34 6.31
CA ASN A 134 11.27 23.11 6.22
C ASN A 134 10.02 22.28 6.61
N PRO A 135 9.60 22.29 7.89
CA PRO A 135 8.55 21.40 8.37
C PRO A 135 7.13 21.76 7.90
N THR A 136 6.98 22.85 7.15
CA THR A 136 5.68 23.23 6.55
C THR A 136 5.45 22.54 5.20
N GLU A 137 6.49 22.00 4.59
CA GLU A 137 6.39 21.24 3.35
C GLU A 137 6.18 19.75 3.65
N THR A 138 5.19 19.16 2.99
CA THR A 138 4.94 17.72 3.03
C THR A 138 5.05 17.13 1.64
N PHE A 139 5.58 15.92 1.56
CA PHE A 139 5.69 15.16 0.32
C PHE A 139 5.34 13.70 0.57
N ASN A 140 5.03 12.95 -0.49
CA ASN A 140 4.69 11.53 -0.36
C ASN A 140 5.75 10.71 -1.10
N PRO A 141 6.85 10.33 -0.44
CA PRO A 141 7.90 9.57 -1.10
C PRO A 141 7.44 8.14 -1.35
N LEU A 142 7.64 7.65 -2.57
CA LEU A 142 7.64 6.23 -2.86
C LEU A 142 8.91 5.61 -2.26
N LYS A 143 8.75 4.88 -1.15
CA LYS A 143 9.85 4.17 -0.49
C LYS A 143 9.70 2.67 -0.67
N VAL A 144 10.82 2.01 -0.96
CA VAL A 144 10.96 0.56 -0.90
C VAL A 144 11.90 0.23 0.24
N SER A 145 11.38 -0.47 1.25
CA SER A 145 12.17 -1.04 2.32
C SER A 145 12.36 -2.53 2.07
N ARG A 146 13.59 -3.03 2.20
CA ARG A 146 13.91 -4.44 2.24
C ARG A 146 14.30 -4.82 3.66
N TYR A 147 13.61 -5.82 4.21
CA TYR A 147 13.93 -6.47 5.46
C TYR A 147 14.59 -7.81 5.16
N PHE A 148 15.79 -8.04 5.67
CA PHE A 148 16.53 -9.29 5.46
C PHE A 148 17.49 -9.52 6.62
N ASN A 149 17.49 -10.75 7.18
CA ASN A 149 18.33 -11.11 8.32
C ASN A 149 18.22 -10.15 9.52
N GLY A 150 17.03 -9.61 9.79
CA GLY A 150 16.82 -8.67 10.90
C GLY A 150 17.37 -7.26 10.65
N GLU A 151 17.80 -6.94 9.43
CA GLU A 151 18.18 -5.59 9.02
C GLU A 151 17.12 -4.98 8.10
N ARG A 152 16.98 -3.65 8.15
CA ARG A 152 16.13 -2.88 7.24
C ARG A 152 17.00 -1.93 6.41
N ARG A 153 16.88 -2.01 5.08
CA ARG A 153 17.42 -1.02 4.14
C ARG A 153 16.27 -0.32 3.43
N VAL A 154 16.36 1.00 3.27
CA VAL A 154 15.30 1.81 2.65
C VAL A 154 15.88 2.57 1.46
N LYS A 155 15.16 2.56 0.34
CA LYS A 155 15.43 3.41 -0.81
C LYS A 155 14.19 4.25 -1.13
N THR A 156 14.36 5.56 -1.25
CA THR A 156 13.35 6.45 -1.84
C THR A 156 13.52 6.41 -3.36
N LEU A 157 12.45 6.10 -4.09
CA LEU A 157 12.46 5.94 -5.54
C LEU A 157 11.81 7.12 -6.27
N ALA A 158 10.81 7.76 -5.66
CA ALA A 158 10.07 8.84 -6.30
C ALA A 158 9.40 9.73 -5.26
N ILE A 159 8.90 10.87 -5.70
CA ILE A 159 7.93 11.71 -4.97
C ILE A 159 6.60 11.62 -5.71
N CYS A 160 5.51 11.41 -4.98
CA CYS A 160 4.19 11.20 -5.53
C CYS A 160 3.21 12.30 -5.08
N ASP A 161 2.27 12.61 -5.97
CA ASP A 161 1.01 13.23 -5.57
C ASP A 161 0.25 12.28 -4.62
N PRO A 162 -0.32 12.76 -3.50
CA PRO A 162 -0.99 11.91 -2.51
C PRO A 162 -2.23 11.18 -3.06
N HIS A 163 -2.71 11.57 -4.24
CA HIS A 163 -3.87 10.98 -4.90
C HIS A 163 -3.52 10.28 -6.22
N GLY A 164 -2.22 10.10 -6.51
CA GLY A 164 -1.73 9.36 -7.66
C GLY A 164 -1.83 10.10 -9.01
N LEU A 165 -1.89 11.43 -9.00
CA LEU A 165 -1.92 12.24 -10.24
C LEU A 165 -0.55 12.37 -10.91
N SER A 166 0.52 12.42 -10.11
CA SER A 166 1.89 12.56 -10.60
C SER A 166 2.87 11.70 -9.80
N MET A 167 3.98 11.38 -10.43
CA MET A 167 5.09 10.64 -9.84
C MET A 167 6.39 11.07 -10.52
N GLU A 168 7.29 11.61 -9.72
CA GLU A 168 8.61 12.11 -10.13
C GLU A 168 9.70 11.19 -9.56
N TRP A 169 10.32 10.40 -10.44
CA TRP A 169 11.34 9.41 -10.09
C TRP A 169 12.69 10.07 -9.78
N LYS A 170 13.36 9.59 -8.75
CA LYS A 170 14.68 10.02 -8.32
C LYS A 170 15.75 9.04 -8.81
N GLY A 171 16.92 9.58 -9.21
CA GLY A 171 18.10 8.81 -9.62
C GLY A 171 18.82 8.17 -8.43
#